data_AF-A0A7C4NYJ7-F1
#
_entry.id   AF-A0A7C4NYJ7-F1
#
_cell.length_a   1.000
_cell.length_b   1.000
_cell.length_c   1.000
_cell.angle_alpha   90.00
_cell.angle_beta   90.00
_cell.angle_gamma   90.00
#
_symmetry.space_group_name_H-M   'P 1'
#
loop_
_entity.id
_entity.type
_entity.pdbx_description
1 polymer ?
#
loop_
_entity_poly.entity_id
_entity_poly.type
_entity_poly.pdbx_seq_one_letter_code
_entity_poly.pdbx_strand_id
1 'polypeptide(L)'
;MSIEETIKFAKNSIERLFNNPLDIKTYGYLLEDIDLKDSYQYEITGDNYVWKQIFDITVRNDDWWTYYVLLKLDFNGKIVVKDSLKIILETEKKFDLYIDLWFKTDRIQYTYRLLDKKYKIIKDYVEQIENTNISLGIYSLLNNNIRFNNKNFLQFASDIIRKSRNLNVCIKDNIIDDIARISQDLEYLLGEISQLKNYVGNYTSNPQLFDGKIYYMYDMSFIDKRYFFLIGVMFEVLYNFWDRIGDLLAIYFTPNLPEKQIYFPIVIDNIQSPYIQSPNYIWLKNFKDNEYNLLNIWRKKVVHYLNVESEYNKIYRSKFDNKAELLQLQDEKIGLTDILKNHFKLTISGFMKALLLIDEIN
;
A
#
# COMPACT_ATOMS: atom_id res chain seq x y z
N MET A 1 33.43 -11.89 -12.38
CA MET A 1 34.03 -11.09 -11.30
C MET A 1 33.59 -11.68 -9.98
N SER A 2 34.41 -11.57 -8.93
CA SER A 2 33.97 -11.91 -7.59
C SER A 2 32.87 -10.95 -7.11
N ILE A 3 32.21 -11.29 -6.00
CA ILE A 3 31.24 -10.41 -5.36
C ILE A 3 31.92 -9.09 -4.96
N GLU A 4 33.10 -9.17 -4.36
CA GLU A 4 33.90 -8.03 -3.89
C GLU A 4 34.30 -7.11 -5.04
N GLU A 5 34.73 -7.68 -6.18
CA GLU A 5 35.06 -6.93 -7.38
C GLU A 5 33.83 -6.17 -7.92
N THR A 6 32.66 -6.80 -7.92
CA THR A 6 31.41 -6.19 -8.40
C THR A 6 30.96 -5.05 -7.49
N ILE A 7 31.03 -5.26 -6.16
CA ILE A 7 30.73 -4.21 -5.18
C ILE A 7 31.72 -3.04 -5.32
N LYS A 8 33.02 -3.32 -5.48
CA LYS A 8 34.04 -2.29 -5.68
C LYS A 8 33.76 -1.48 -6.96
N PHE A 9 33.38 -2.15 -8.04
CA PHE A 9 33.02 -1.48 -9.28
C PHE A 9 31.80 -0.57 -9.11
N ALA A 10 30.76 -1.04 -8.42
CA ALA A 10 29.57 -0.25 -8.12
C ALA A 10 29.89 0.98 -7.25
N LYS A 11 30.71 0.81 -6.20
CA LYS A 11 31.17 1.93 -5.35
C LYS A 11 31.87 3.01 -6.16
N ASN A 12 32.82 2.64 -7.02
CA ASN A 12 33.51 3.59 -7.89
C ASN A 12 32.55 4.32 -8.85
N SER A 13 31.51 3.65 -9.32
CA SER A 13 30.48 4.26 -10.17
C SER A 13 29.64 5.29 -9.41
N ILE A 14 29.29 4.99 -8.16
CA ILE A 14 28.57 5.90 -7.27
C ILE A 14 29.44 7.12 -6.91
N GLU A 15 30.71 6.93 -6.59
CA GLU A 15 31.62 8.04 -6.31
C GLU A 15 31.80 8.96 -7.52
N ARG A 16 31.77 8.41 -8.75
CA ARG A 16 31.79 9.21 -9.98
C ARG A 16 30.52 10.05 -10.16
N LEU A 17 29.36 9.63 -9.63
CA LEU A 17 28.16 10.46 -9.65
C LEU A 17 28.41 11.80 -8.96
N PHE A 18 29.11 11.79 -7.83
CA PHE A 18 29.51 12.99 -7.06
C PHE A 18 30.74 13.71 -7.64
N ASN A 19 31.00 13.53 -8.93
CA ASN A 19 31.99 14.31 -9.69
C ASN A 19 31.40 14.78 -11.03
N ASN A 20 30.08 14.64 -11.21
CA ASN A 20 29.35 14.99 -12.42
C ASN A 20 28.12 15.84 -12.07
N PRO A 21 27.55 16.54 -13.07
CA PRO A 21 26.28 17.22 -12.90
C PRO A 21 25.19 16.23 -12.46
N LEU A 22 24.44 16.61 -11.43
CA LEU A 22 23.41 15.80 -10.82
C LEU A 22 22.12 15.88 -11.63
N ASP A 23 21.52 14.73 -11.94
CA ASP A 23 20.15 14.69 -12.43
C ASP A 23 19.18 15.02 -11.28
N ILE A 24 18.69 16.26 -11.26
CA ILE A 24 17.79 16.75 -10.21
C ILE A 24 16.44 16.01 -10.18
N LYS A 25 16.00 15.38 -11.28
CA LYS A 25 14.77 14.57 -11.27
C LYS A 25 14.94 13.30 -10.45
N THR A 26 16.14 12.74 -10.47
CA THR A 26 16.46 11.50 -9.76
C THR A 26 16.99 11.76 -8.35
N TYR A 27 17.82 12.79 -8.16
CA TYR A 27 18.59 13.00 -6.94
C TYR A 27 18.36 14.37 -6.27
N GLY A 28 17.38 15.16 -6.73
CA GLY A 28 17.09 16.47 -6.17
C GLY A 28 16.78 16.46 -4.67
N TYR A 29 16.31 15.34 -4.12
CA TYR A 29 16.08 15.18 -2.68
C TYR A 29 17.37 15.28 -1.84
N LEU A 30 18.56 15.05 -2.42
CA LEU A 30 19.85 15.27 -1.74
C LEU A 30 20.13 16.76 -1.50
N LEU A 31 19.40 17.63 -2.21
CA LEU A 31 19.53 19.08 -2.22
C LEU A 31 18.35 19.78 -1.53
N GLU A 32 17.68 19.11 -0.58
CA GLU A 32 16.43 19.59 0.04
C GLU A 32 16.50 21.00 0.67
N ASP A 33 17.70 21.48 1.00
CA ASP A 33 17.94 22.81 1.58
C ASP A 33 18.16 23.90 0.50
N ILE A 34 18.01 23.56 -0.78
CA ILE A 34 18.29 24.43 -1.92
C ILE A 34 17.03 24.57 -2.78
N ASP A 35 16.69 25.81 -3.13
CA ASP A 35 15.64 26.10 -4.11
C ASP A 35 16.07 25.66 -5.51
N LEU A 36 15.41 24.62 -6.03
CA LEU A 36 15.76 24.02 -7.32
C LEU A 36 15.12 24.77 -8.49
N LYS A 37 15.91 25.04 -9.53
CA LYS A 37 15.50 25.73 -10.76
C LYS A 37 15.97 24.93 -11.96
N ASP A 38 15.07 24.72 -12.91
CA ASP A 38 15.33 23.92 -14.12
C ASP A 38 16.46 24.50 -14.99
N SER A 39 16.71 25.81 -14.90
CA SER A 39 17.78 26.50 -15.65
C SER A 39 19.17 26.34 -15.05
N TYR A 40 19.28 25.77 -13.84
CA TYR A 40 20.55 25.67 -13.12
C TYR A 40 21.13 24.26 -13.21
N GLN A 41 22.46 24.20 -13.10
CA GLN A 41 23.22 22.97 -12.99
C GLN A 41 23.64 22.77 -11.54
N TYR A 42 23.44 21.55 -11.04
CA TYR A 42 23.73 21.18 -9.66
C TYR A 42 24.83 20.13 -9.63
N GLU A 43 25.83 20.33 -8.79
CA GLU A 43 26.92 19.38 -8.59
C GLU A 43 27.08 19.13 -7.09
N ILE A 44 27.34 17.88 -6.73
CA ILE A 44 27.84 17.51 -5.42
C ILE A 44 29.26 17.03 -5.66
N THR A 45 30.26 17.68 -5.09
CA THR A 45 31.65 17.23 -5.14
C THR A 45 32.07 16.74 -3.77
N GLY A 46 32.47 15.48 -3.65
CA GLY A 46 32.92 14.89 -2.39
C GLY A 46 34.37 14.42 -2.45
N ASP A 47 35.03 14.44 -1.29
CA ASP A 47 36.30 13.74 -1.08
C ASP A 47 36.19 12.77 0.11
N ASN A 48 37.20 11.90 0.26
CA ASN A 48 37.34 11.00 1.41
C ASN A 48 36.12 10.09 1.69
N TYR A 49 35.59 9.43 0.65
CA TYR A 49 34.46 8.50 0.75
C TYR A 49 34.72 7.36 1.74
N VAL A 50 33.93 7.29 2.81
CA VAL A 50 33.98 6.21 3.80
C VAL A 50 32.81 5.25 3.58
N TRP A 51 33.14 4.03 3.17
CA TRP A 51 32.14 2.98 2.97
C TRP A 51 32.05 2.02 4.14
N LYS A 52 30.83 1.77 4.62
CA LYS A 52 30.54 0.74 5.62
C LYS A 52 29.48 -0.21 5.08
N GLN A 53 29.70 -1.52 5.19
CA GLN A 53 28.66 -2.50 4.92
C GLN A 53 27.71 -2.57 6.13
N ILE A 54 26.41 -2.43 5.89
CA ILE A 54 25.39 -2.42 6.96
C ILE A 54 24.75 -3.79 7.13
N PHE A 55 24.50 -4.49 6.02
CA PHE A 55 23.99 -5.86 6.03
C PHE A 55 24.91 -6.81 5.29
N ASP A 56 24.84 -8.08 5.66
CA ASP A 56 25.48 -9.15 4.92
C ASP A 56 24.88 -9.29 3.52
N ILE A 57 25.70 -9.79 2.60
CA ILE A 57 25.29 -10.04 1.23
C ILE A 57 24.22 -11.14 1.26
N THR A 58 23.02 -10.80 0.80
CA THR A 58 21.90 -11.72 0.74
C THR A 58 21.79 -12.28 -0.67
N VAL A 59 21.68 -13.61 -0.79
CA VAL A 59 21.35 -14.27 -2.05
C VAL A 59 19.85 -14.17 -2.28
N ARG A 60 19.47 -13.70 -3.47
CA ARG A 60 18.08 -13.54 -3.88
C ARG A 60 17.73 -14.65 -4.87
N ASN A 61 16.56 -15.26 -4.67
CA ASN A 61 16.05 -16.36 -5.51
C ASN A 61 15.12 -15.86 -6.63
N ASP A 62 14.99 -14.55 -6.77
CA ASP A 62 14.11 -13.86 -7.70
C ASP A 62 14.84 -13.47 -9.01
N ASP A 63 14.15 -13.65 -10.14
CA ASP A 63 14.72 -13.86 -11.49
C ASP A 63 15.64 -12.75 -12.05
N TRP A 64 15.64 -11.55 -11.45
CA TRP A 64 16.34 -10.40 -12.01
C TRP A 64 17.70 -10.08 -11.37
N TRP A 65 17.93 -10.40 -10.09
CA TRP A 65 19.16 -10.06 -9.36
C TRP A 65 19.59 -11.21 -8.45
N THR A 66 20.89 -11.56 -8.47
CA THR A 66 21.40 -12.70 -7.69
C THR A 66 21.77 -12.30 -6.27
N TYR A 67 22.28 -11.09 -6.08
CA TYR A 67 22.77 -10.60 -4.79
C TYR A 67 22.20 -9.24 -4.45
N TYR A 68 22.02 -9.01 -3.16
CA TYR A 68 21.67 -7.73 -2.57
C TYR A 68 22.58 -7.39 -1.39
N VAL A 69 22.99 -6.14 -1.26
CA VAL A 69 23.71 -5.63 -0.10
C VAL A 69 23.29 -4.19 0.21
N LEU A 70 23.14 -3.88 1.49
CA LEU A 70 22.95 -2.51 1.97
C LEU A 70 24.31 -1.95 2.43
N LEU A 71 24.72 -0.86 1.80
CA LEU A 71 25.93 -0.13 2.15
C LEU A 71 25.56 1.21 2.77
N LYS A 72 26.52 1.79 3.48
CA LYS A 72 26.50 3.17 3.96
C LYS A 72 27.70 3.89 3.38
N LEU A 73 27.48 5.11 2.92
CA LEU A 73 28.48 6.01 2.38
C LEU A 73 28.44 7.32 3.16
N ASP A 74 29.52 7.60 3.86
CA ASP A 74 29.73 8.85 4.61
C ASP A 74 30.83 9.67 3.92
N PHE A 75 30.58 10.95 3.64
CA PHE A 75 31.59 11.87 3.12
C PHE A 75 31.27 13.33 3.44
N ASN A 76 32.29 14.18 3.42
CA ASN A 76 32.09 15.63 3.38
C ASN A 76 32.07 16.04 1.92
N GLY A 77 31.02 16.75 1.53
CA GLY A 77 30.86 17.22 0.16
C GLY A 77 30.51 18.68 0.10
N LYS A 78 30.71 19.24 -1.08
CA LYS A 78 30.34 20.60 -1.42
C LYS A 78 29.26 20.57 -2.46
N ILE A 79 28.17 21.29 -2.23
CA ILE A 79 27.14 21.50 -3.22
C ILE A 79 27.48 22.77 -3.99
N VAL A 80 27.56 22.67 -5.31
CA VAL A 80 27.82 23.79 -6.22
C VAL A 80 26.60 23.97 -7.13
N VAL A 81 26.02 25.16 -7.12
CA VAL A 81 24.93 25.54 -8.03
C VAL A 81 25.45 26.54 -9.04
N LYS A 82 25.29 26.22 -10.32
CA LYS A 82 25.74 27.03 -11.45
C LYS A 82 24.55 27.51 -12.27
N ASP A 83 24.56 28.77 -12.62
CA ASP A 83 23.74 29.31 -13.71
C ASP A 83 24.66 29.54 -14.91
N SER A 84 24.44 28.77 -15.96
CA SER A 84 25.37 28.69 -17.09
C SER A 84 26.78 28.31 -16.60
N LEU A 85 27.74 29.25 -16.60
CA LEU A 85 29.11 29.02 -16.14
C LEU A 85 29.43 29.72 -14.80
N LYS A 86 28.48 30.46 -14.22
CA LYS A 86 28.70 31.22 -13.00
C LYS A 86 28.23 30.41 -11.80
N ILE A 87 29.13 30.21 -10.82
CA ILE A 87 28.77 29.68 -9.52
C ILE A 87 27.93 30.72 -8.79
N ILE A 88 26.70 30.36 -8.41
CA ILE A 88 25.78 31.23 -7.67
C ILE A 88 25.76 30.85 -6.20
N LEU A 89 25.80 29.55 -5.90
CA LEU A 89 25.80 29.03 -4.53
C LEU A 89 26.85 27.95 -4.41
N GLU A 90 27.52 27.98 -3.27
CA GLU A 90 28.48 26.98 -2.89
C GLU A 90 28.40 26.77 -1.38
N THR A 91 28.07 25.55 -0.96
CA THR A 91 27.89 25.22 0.45
C THR A 91 28.48 23.87 0.80
N GLU A 92 29.16 23.80 1.94
CA GLU A 92 29.63 22.55 2.51
C GLU A 92 28.47 21.79 3.15
N LYS A 93 28.42 20.47 2.97
CA LYS A 93 27.42 19.58 3.55
C LYS A 93 28.05 18.23 3.85
N LYS A 94 27.76 17.69 5.03
CA LYS A 94 28.07 16.29 5.35
C LYS A 94 26.97 15.40 4.77
N PHE A 95 27.38 14.41 3.99
CA PHE A 95 26.50 13.41 3.41
C PHE A 95 26.61 12.09 4.19
N ASP A 96 25.44 11.56 4.55
CA ASP A 96 25.25 10.27 5.20
C ASP A 96 24.17 9.53 4.40
N LEU A 97 24.62 8.62 3.52
CA LEU A 97 23.79 7.96 2.52
C LEU A 97 23.76 6.44 2.74
N TYR A 98 22.62 5.84 2.47
CA TYR A 98 22.45 4.40 2.36
C TYR A 98 22.31 4.00 0.89
N ILE A 99 22.94 2.89 0.52
CA ILE A 99 22.94 2.39 -0.85
C ILE A 99 22.33 1.00 -0.87
N ASP A 100 21.15 0.88 -1.47
CA ASP A 100 20.64 -0.42 -1.87
C ASP A 100 21.36 -0.83 -3.15
N LEU A 101 22.15 -1.90 -3.10
CA LEU A 101 22.90 -2.40 -4.25
C LEU A 101 22.42 -3.81 -4.62
N TRP A 102 21.88 -3.95 -5.83
CA TRP A 102 21.54 -5.23 -6.44
C TRP A 102 22.49 -5.55 -7.58
N PHE A 103 22.99 -6.77 -7.65
CA PHE A 103 24.02 -7.12 -8.64
C PHE A 103 24.05 -8.60 -9.01
N LYS A 104 24.80 -8.87 -10.07
CA LYS A 104 25.11 -10.17 -10.64
C LYS A 104 26.62 -10.36 -10.71
N THR A 105 27.08 -11.60 -10.57
CA THR A 105 28.52 -11.96 -10.66
C THR A 105 28.85 -12.71 -11.94
N ASP A 106 27.85 -13.34 -12.57
CA ASP A 106 27.93 -14.00 -13.88
C ASP A 106 28.14 -12.99 -15.03
N ARG A 107 27.73 -11.74 -14.81
CA ARG A 107 27.89 -10.60 -15.73
C ARG A 107 28.08 -9.31 -14.93
N ILE A 108 28.83 -8.35 -15.47
CA ILE A 108 29.03 -7.03 -14.84
C ILE A 108 27.74 -6.23 -14.96
N GLN A 109 26.79 -6.53 -14.10
CA GLN A 109 25.48 -5.90 -14.07
C GLN A 109 25.12 -5.61 -12.63
N TYR A 110 24.82 -4.34 -12.36
CA TYR A 110 24.34 -3.88 -11.07
C TYR A 110 23.36 -2.74 -11.28
N THR A 111 22.52 -2.51 -10.28
CA THR A 111 21.73 -1.30 -10.12
C THR A 111 21.78 -0.88 -8.67
N TYR A 112 21.65 0.41 -8.40
CA TYR A 112 21.63 0.90 -7.05
C TYR A 112 20.60 1.99 -6.86
N ARG A 113 20.19 2.17 -5.60
CA ARG A 113 19.40 3.31 -5.15
C ARG A 113 20.15 4.00 -4.03
N LEU A 114 20.38 5.30 -4.20
CA LEU A 114 20.84 6.16 -3.11
C LEU A 114 19.65 6.53 -2.24
N LEU A 115 19.85 6.54 -0.94
CA LEU A 115 18.85 6.90 0.06
C LEU A 115 19.54 7.85 1.04
N ASP A 116 18.97 9.03 1.25
CA ASP A 116 19.33 9.82 2.41
C ASP A 116 18.68 9.22 3.67
N LYS A 117 18.93 9.83 4.83
CA LYS A 117 18.35 9.37 6.09
C LYS A 117 16.82 9.39 6.07
N LYS A 118 16.18 10.39 5.45
CA LYS A 118 14.71 10.49 5.43
C LYS A 118 14.10 9.42 4.53
N TYR A 119 14.66 9.21 3.33
CA TYR A 119 14.23 8.13 2.44
C TYR A 119 14.42 6.78 3.14
N LYS A 120 15.58 6.54 3.79
CA LYS A 120 15.82 5.28 4.52
C LYS A 120 14.74 4.98 5.56
N ILE A 121 14.31 5.99 6.33
CA ILE A 121 13.21 5.85 7.30
C ILE A 121 11.90 5.42 6.62
N ILE A 122 11.55 6.05 5.49
CA ILE A 122 10.33 5.70 4.72
C ILE A 122 10.44 4.27 4.18
N LYS A 123 11.60 3.89 3.64
CA LYS A 123 11.84 2.54 3.13
C LYS A 123 11.69 1.49 4.24
N ASP A 124 12.33 1.71 5.38
CA ASP A 124 12.28 0.78 6.52
C ASP A 124 10.86 0.62 7.04
N TYR A 125 10.09 1.71 7.03
CA TYR A 125 8.68 1.69 7.39
C TYR A 125 7.85 0.82 6.43
N VAL A 126 8.05 0.96 5.12
CA VAL A 126 7.38 0.13 4.11
C VAL A 126 7.79 -1.35 4.23
N GLU A 127 9.09 -1.65 4.41
CA GLU A 127 9.59 -3.01 4.61
C GLU A 127 8.98 -3.67 5.86
N GLN A 128 8.75 -2.92 6.93
CA GLN A 128 8.05 -3.45 8.11
C GLN A 128 6.61 -3.86 7.77
N ILE A 129 5.89 -3.06 6.96
CA ILE A 129 4.52 -3.35 6.53
C ILE A 129 4.51 -4.63 5.68
N GLU A 130 5.42 -4.75 4.73
CA GLU A 130 5.57 -5.96 3.90
C GLU A 130 5.83 -7.21 4.76
N ASN A 131 6.74 -7.11 5.74
CA ASN A 131 7.03 -8.22 6.65
C ASN A 131 5.81 -8.60 7.51
N THR A 132 5.03 -7.60 7.95
CA THR A 132 3.78 -7.82 8.66
C THR A 132 2.77 -8.56 7.78
N ASN A 133 2.61 -8.13 6.53
CA ASN A 133 1.74 -8.78 5.55
C ASN A 133 2.11 -10.24 5.30
N ILE A 134 3.41 -10.52 5.09
CA ILE A 134 3.93 -11.89 4.95
C ILE A 134 3.57 -12.72 6.18
N SER A 135 3.85 -12.23 7.39
CA SER A 135 3.57 -12.96 8.64
C SER A 135 2.08 -13.25 8.86
N LEU A 136 1.21 -12.39 8.36
CA LEU A 136 -0.24 -12.48 8.55
C LEU A 136 -0.97 -13.16 7.37
N GLY A 137 -0.23 -13.53 6.32
CA GLY A 137 -0.77 -14.09 5.09
C GLY A 137 -1.68 -13.11 4.33
N ILE A 138 -1.37 -11.83 4.37
CA ILE A 138 -2.09 -10.77 3.66
C ILE A 138 -1.41 -10.60 2.30
N TYR A 139 -2.11 -10.99 1.24
CA TYR A 139 -1.58 -10.97 -0.12
C TYR A 139 -2.59 -10.38 -1.09
N SER A 140 -2.19 -9.37 -1.86
CA SER A 140 -3.00 -8.81 -2.94
C SER A 140 -3.13 -9.77 -4.13
N LEU A 141 -3.99 -9.41 -5.10
CA LEU A 141 -4.23 -10.22 -6.29
C LEU A 141 -2.97 -10.43 -7.14
N LEU A 142 -2.04 -9.47 -7.13
CA LEU A 142 -0.80 -9.52 -7.92
C LEU A 142 0.29 -10.36 -7.24
N ASN A 143 0.08 -10.81 -6.01
CA ASN A 143 1.05 -11.61 -5.29
C ASN A 143 1.08 -13.05 -5.84
N ASN A 144 2.27 -13.63 -5.99
CA ASN A 144 2.47 -14.99 -6.51
C ASN A 144 1.87 -16.10 -5.63
N ASN A 145 1.60 -15.80 -4.35
CA ASN A 145 0.91 -16.69 -3.42
C ASN A 145 -0.59 -16.79 -3.70
N ILE A 146 -1.16 -15.84 -4.45
CA ILE A 146 -2.56 -15.88 -4.88
C ILE A 146 -2.62 -16.55 -6.25
N ARG A 147 -3.32 -17.68 -6.32
CA ARG A 147 -3.54 -18.44 -7.55
C ARG A 147 -5.00 -18.80 -7.72
N PHE A 148 -5.49 -18.68 -8.94
CA PHE A 148 -6.84 -19.03 -9.35
C PHE A 148 -6.75 -20.19 -10.33
N ASN A 149 -7.22 -21.38 -9.97
CA ASN A 149 -7.08 -22.60 -10.78
C ASN A 149 -5.63 -22.82 -11.28
N ASN A 150 -4.65 -22.71 -10.37
CA ASN A 150 -3.21 -22.79 -10.64
C ASN A 150 -2.62 -21.70 -11.55
N LYS A 151 -3.41 -20.74 -12.01
CA LYS A 151 -2.96 -19.58 -12.78
C LYS A 151 -2.68 -18.39 -11.87
N ASN A 152 -1.70 -17.57 -12.23
CA ASN A 152 -1.52 -16.26 -11.62
C ASN A 152 -2.56 -15.26 -12.17
N PHE A 153 -2.63 -14.08 -11.55
CA PHE A 153 -3.57 -13.02 -11.95
C PHE A 153 -3.49 -12.67 -13.44
N LEU A 154 -2.28 -12.45 -13.99
CA LEU A 154 -2.09 -12.01 -15.37
C LEU A 154 -2.58 -13.05 -16.38
N GLN A 155 -2.30 -14.33 -16.11
CA GLN A 155 -2.78 -15.44 -16.93
C GLN A 155 -4.31 -15.47 -16.92
N PHE A 156 -4.93 -15.34 -15.75
CA PHE A 156 -6.38 -15.38 -15.62
C PHE A 156 -7.06 -14.16 -16.27
N ALA A 157 -6.52 -12.96 -16.04
CA ALA A 157 -7.00 -11.71 -16.65
C ALA A 157 -6.98 -11.77 -18.18
N SER A 158 -5.92 -12.34 -18.76
CA SER A 158 -5.76 -12.49 -20.21
C SER A 158 -6.85 -13.37 -20.83
N ASP A 159 -7.28 -14.42 -20.13
CA ASP A 159 -8.34 -15.31 -20.59
C ASP A 159 -9.70 -14.58 -20.62
N ILE A 160 -9.98 -13.76 -19.61
CA ILE A 160 -11.25 -13.01 -19.49
C ILE A 160 -11.35 -11.88 -20.52
N ILE A 161 -10.27 -11.15 -20.78
CA ILE A 161 -10.26 -10.04 -21.76
C ILE A 161 -10.61 -10.53 -23.17
N ARG A 162 -10.35 -11.80 -23.48
CA ARG A 162 -10.65 -12.42 -24.78
C ARG A 162 -12.10 -12.86 -24.94
N LYS A 163 -12.89 -12.91 -23.85
CA LYS A 163 -14.31 -13.28 -23.91
C LYS A 163 -15.13 -12.16 -24.57
N SER A 164 -16.19 -12.55 -25.28
CA SER A 164 -17.13 -11.62 -25.92
C SER A 164 -17.74 -10.66 -24.90
N ARG A 165 -17.69 -9.36 -25.19
CA ARG A 165 -18.18 -8.27 -24.32
C ARG A 165 -19.48 -7.69 -24.87
N ASN A 166 -20.35 -7.18 -23.99
CA ASN A 166 -21.48 -6.37 -24.44
C ASN A 166 -20.99 -4.95 -24.75
N LEU A 167 -21.00 -4.57 -26.03
CA LEU A 167 -20.53 -3.26 -26.49
C LEU A 167 -21.44 -2.09 -26.06
N ASN A 168 -22.63 -2.38 -25.53
CA ASN A 168 -23.57 -1.36 -25.04
C ASN A 168 -23.18 -0.78 -23.67
N VAL A 169 -22.28 -1.45 -22.94
CA VAL A 169 -21.77 -1.00 -21.64
C VAL A 169 -20.40 -0.35 -21.86
N CYS A 170 -20.37 0.98 -21.85
CA CYS A 170 -19.15 1.76 -22.10
C CYS A 170 -18.32 1.91 -20.81
N ILE A 171 -17.66 0.84 -20.38
CA ILE A 171 -16.73 0.85 -19.24
C ILE A 171 -15.29 0.84 -19.75
N LYS A 172 -14.39 1.49 -19.01
CA LYS A 172 -12.97 1.60 -19.39
C LYS A 172 -12.30 0.23 -19.52
N ASP A 173 -11.47 0.07 -20.56
CA ASP A 173 -10.76 -1.17 -20.87
C ASP A 173 -9.77 -1.63 -19.79
N ASN A 174 -9.37 -0.75 -18.88
CA ASN A 174 -8.37 -1.02 -17.84
C ASN A 174 -8.98 -1.47 -16.50
N ILE A 175 -10.25 -1.89 -16.47
CA ILE A 175 -10.95 -2.23 -15.23
C ILE A 175 -10.26 -3.34 -14.42
N ILE A 176 -9.69 -4.34 -15.09
CA ILE A 176 -8.98 -5.45 -14.42
C ILE A 176 -7.69 -4.95 -13.76
N ASP A 177 -6.93 -4.10 -14.44
CA ASP A 177 -5.73 -3.48 -13.87
C ASP A 177 -6.08 -2.61 -12.66
N ASP A 178 -7.17 -1.83 -12.74
CA ASP A 178 -7.65 -1.01 -11.63
C ASP A 178 -7.99 -1.86 -10.40
N ILE A 179 -8.73 -2.97 -10.58
CA ILE A 179 -9.02 -3.94 -9.51
C ILE A 179 -7.73 -4.48 -8.89
N ALA A 180 -6.73 -4.84 -9.71
CA ALA A 180 -5.44 -5.31 -9.22
C ALA A 180 -4.72 -4.25 -8.38
N ARG A 181 -4.68 -3.00 -8.84
CA ARG A 181 -4.04 -1.90 -8.09
C ARG A 181 -4.76 -1.61 -6.77
N ILE A 182 -6.08 -1.54 -6.78
CA ILE A 182 -6.87 -1.37 -5.55
C ILE A 182 -6.59 -2.52 -4.57
N SER A 183 -6.38 -3.75 -5.05
CA SER A 183 -6.02 -4.87 -4.17
C SER A 183 -4.65 -4.70 -3.50
N GLN A 184 -3.69 -4.04 -4.14
CA GLN A 184 -2.39 -3.70 -3.54
C GLN A 184 -2.55 -2.60 -2.49
N ASP A 185 -3.37 -1.58 -2.77
CA ASP A 185 -3.67 -0.52 -1.81
C ASP A 185 -4.31 -1.10 -0.54
N LEU A 186 -5.25 -2.05 -0.70
CA LEU A 186 -5.86 -2.76 0.42
C LEU A 186 -4.87 -3.61 1.22
N GLU A 187 -3.95 -4.31 0.54
CA GLU A 187 -2.86 -5.07 1.20
C GLU A 187 -1.96 -4.16 2.03
N TYR A 188 -1.56 -3.01 1.46
CA TYR A 188 -0.73 -2.04 2.16
C TYR A 188 -1.45 -1.45 3.38
N LEU A 189 -2.68 -0.96 3.20
CA LEU A 189 -3.51 -0.38 4.27
C LEU A 189 -3.73 -1.38 5.41
N LEU A 190 -4.07 -2.63 5.09
CA LEU A 190 -4.32 -3.65 6.10
C LEU A 190 -3.07 -4.01 6.88
N GLY A 191 -1.91 -4.07 6.22
CA GLY A 191 -0.63 -4.31 6.87
C GLY A 191 -0.31 -3.20 7.87
N GLU A 192 -0.48 -1.95 7.46
CA GLU A 192 -0.28 -0.80 8.32
C GLU A 192 -1.23 -0.77 9.52
N ILE A 193 -2.54 -0.99 9.29
CA ILE A 193 -3.54 -1.11 10.35
C ILE A 193 -3.16 -2.22 11.34
N SER A 194 -2.71 -3.37 10.84
CA SER A 194 -2.34 -4.53 11.66
C SER A 194 -1.14 -4.24 12.57
N GLN A 195 -0.17 -3.45 12.10
CA GLN A 195 0.93 -2.99 12.96
C GLN A 195 0.43 -2.06 14.06
N LEU A 196 -0.35 -1.05 13.67
CA LEU A 196 -0.84 -0.03 14.59
C LEU A 196 -1.76 -0.62 15.67
N LYS A 197 -2.51 -1.69 15.38
CA LYS A 197 -3.41 -2.40 16.31
C LYS A 197 -2.77 -2.68 17.68
N ASN A 198 -1.47 -2.97 17.72
CA ASN A 198 -0.78 -3.30 18.98
C ASN A 198 -0.34 -2.06 19.79
N TYR A 199 -0.42 -0.87 19.20
CA TYR A 199 0.07 0.37 19.79
C TYR A 199 -1.05 1.41 20.02
N VAL A 200 -2.30 1.11 19.63
CA VAL A 200 -3.44 1.97 19.93
C VAL A 200 -3.67 2.06 21.44
N GLY A 201 -4.03 3.26 21.92
CA GLY A 201 -4.29 3.50 23.33
C GLY A 201 -5.46 2.66 23.86
N ASN A 202 -5.35 2.23 25.12
CA ASN A 202 -6.40 1.52 25.83
C ASN A 202 -7.26 2.50 26.62
N TYR A 203 -8.59 2.46 26.45
CA TYR A 203 -9.50 3.39 27.16
C TYR A 203 -9.47 3.29 28.69
N THR A 204 -8.93 2.21 29.25
CA THR A 204 -8.90 1.97 30.71
C THR A 204 -7.53 2.10 31.35
N SER A 205 -6.49 2.50 30.60
CA SER A 205 -5.10 2.48 31.07
C SER A 205 -4.75 3.59 32.08
N ASN A 206 -5.51 4.68 32.13
CA ASN A 206 -5.22 5.84 32.99
C ASN A 206 -6.41 6.19 33.90
N PRO A 207 -6.66 5.39 34.96
CA PRO A 207 -7.69 5.70 35.95
C PRO A 207 -7.25 6.86 36.86
N GLN A 208 -8.14 7.83 37.06
CA GLN A 208 -7.97 8.97 37.96
C GLN A 208 -9.12 9.03 38.95
N LEU A 209 -8.81 9.28 40.22
CA LEU A 209 -9.80 9.47 41.28
C LEU A 209 -10.13 10.96 41.39
N PHE A 210 -11.38 11.33 41.12
CA PHE A 210 -11.89 12.69 41.25
C PHE A 210 -13.20 12.64 42.04
N ASP A 211 -13.28 13.40 43.14
CA ASP A 211 -14.45 13.44 44.04
C ASP A 211 -14.96 12.05 44.47
N GLY A 212 -14.03 11.14 44.79
CA GLY A 212 -14.36 9.78 45.23
C GLY A 212 -14.84 8.83 44.12
N LYS A 213 -14.87 9.29 42.86
CA LYS A 213 -15.25 8.51 41.68
C LYS A 213 -14.06 8.30 40.75
N ILE A 214 -13.99 7.12 40.15
CA ILE A 214 -12.93 6.78 39.18
C ILE A 214 -13.39 7.20 37.78
N TYR A 215 -12.51 7.93 37.10
CA TYR A 215 -12.64 8.29 35.69
C TYR A 215 -11.43 7.75 34.93
N TYR A 216 -11.65 7.22 33.73
CA TYR A 216 -10.60 6.70 32.87
C TYR A 216 -10.28 7.73 31.80
N MET A 217 -9.19 8.48 32.01
CA MET A 217 -8.77 9.52 31.07
C MET A 217 -8.13 8.89 29.85
N TYR A 218 -8.54 9.31 28.66
CA TYR A 218 -8.01 8.81 27.39
C TYR A 218 -7.51 9.97 26.54
N ASP A 219 -6.20 10.08 26.44
CA ASP A 219 -5.53 11.03 25.57
C ASP A 219 -5.19 10.35 24.25
N MET A 220 -5.95 10.69 23.21
CA MET A 220 -5.80 10.07 21.89
C MET A 220 -4.42 10.38 21.30
N SER A 221 -3.60 9.34 21.14
CA SER A 221 -2.26 9.46 20.59
C SER A 221 -2.27 9.71 19.07
N PHE A 222 -1.12 10.07 18.50
CA PHE A 222 -0.99 10.14 17.04
C PHE A 222 -1.20 8.77 16.37
N ILE A 223 -0.90 7.66 17.08
CA ILE A 223 -1.10 6.29 16.60
C ILE A 223 -2.60 6.00 16.51
N ASP A 224 -3.38 6.42 17.52
CA ASP A 224 -4.84 6.27 17.51
C ASP A 224 -5.47 7.02 16.35
N LYS A 225 -5.07 8.27 16.13
CA LYS A 225 -5.54 9.09 15.00
C LYS A 225 -5.23 8.43 13.67
N ARG A 226 -3.99 7.95 13.48
CA ARG A 226 -3.57 7.27 12.27
C ARG A 226 -4.34 5.97 12.07
N TYR A 227 -4.53 5.17 13.12
CA TYR A 227 -5.33 3.94 13.08
C TYR A 227 -6.76 4.24 12.63
N PHE A 228 -7.48 5.14 13.30
CA PHE A 228 -8.87 5.46 12.93
C PHE A 228 -9.00 6.06 11.53
N PHE A 229 -8.04 6.91 11.12
CA PHE A 229 -7.99 7.44 9.76
C PHE A 229 -7.89 6.30 8.74
N LEU A 230 -6.95 5.37 8.92
CA LEU A 230 -6.74 4.25 8.01
C LEU A 230 -7.94 3.28 7.98
N ILE A 231 -8.60 3.04 9.13
CA ILE A 231 -9.84 2.24 9.15
C ILE A 231 -10.89 2.88 8.23
N GLY A 232 -11.08 4.20 8.34
CA GLY A 232 -12.01 4.95 7.49
C GLY A 232 -11.67 4.80 6.00
N VAL A 233 -10.41 5.08 5.66
CA VAL A 233 -9.90 4.93 4.28
C VAL A 233 -10.11 3.52 3.77
N MET A 234 -9.82 2.49 4.57
CA MET A 234 -9.93 1.11 4.13
C MET A 234 -11.37 0.70 3.82
N PHE A 235 -12.37 1.19 4.56
CA PHE A 235 -13.79 0.95 4.21
C PHE A 235 -14.17 1.58 2.87
N GLU A 236 -13.65 2.78 2.55
CA GLU A 236 -13.87 3.44 1.27
C GLU A 236 -13.22 2.68 0.12
N VAL A 237 -11.96 2.27 0.28
CA VAL A 237 -11.22 1.51 -0.73
C VAL A 237 -11.84 0.13 -0.95
N LEU A 238 -12.28 -0.55 0.11
CA LEU A 238 -13.02 -1.82 0.01
C LEU A 238 -14.30 -1.65 -0.81
N TYR A 239 -15.08 -0.61 -0.54
CA TYR A 239 -16.28 -0.31 -1.31
C TYR A 239 -15.95 -0.06 -2.79
N ASN A 240 -14.93 0.76 -3.08
CA ASN A 240 -14.49 1.04 -4.44
C ASN A 240 -14.05 -0.25 -5.18
N PHE A 241 -13.36 -1.16 -4.49
CA PHE A 241 -13.02 -2.47 -5.05
C PHE A 241 -14.26 -3.22 -5.54
N TRP A 242 -15.30 -3.30 -4.70
CA TRP A 242 -16.53 -4.01 -5.08
C TRP A 242 -17.27 -3.30 -6.21
N ASP A 243 -17.33 -1.98 -6.24
CA ASP A 243 -17.93 -1.26 -7.37
C ASP A 243 -17.19 -1.56 -8.67
N ARG A 244 -15.86 -1.70 -8.65
CA ARG A 244 -15.08 -2.15 -9.82
C ARG A 244 -15.37 -3.61 -10.23
N ILE A 245 -15.70 -4.49 -9.28
CA ILE A 245 -16.26 -5.81 -9.60
C ILE A 245 -17.62 -5.69 -10.30
N GLY A 246 -18.47 -4.78 -9.83
CA GLY A 246 -19.74 -4.45 -10.47
C GLY A 246 -19.56 -3.98 -11.91
N ASP A 247 -18.66 -3.02 -12.13
CA ASP A 247 -18.28 -2.53 -13.45
C ASP A 247 -17.84 -3.67 -14.37
N LEU A 248 -16.94 -4.53 -13.88
CA LEU A 248 -16.45 -5.68 -14.63
C LEU A 248 -17.60 -6.61 -15.04
N LEU A 249 -18.48 -6.98 -14.11
CA LEU A 249 -19.59 -7.89 -14.38
C LEU A 249 -20.63 -7.26 -15.32
N ALA A 250 -20.84 -5.95 -15.24
CA ALA A 250 -21.83 -5.25 -16.06
C ALA A 250 -21.51 -5.35 -17.57
N ILE A 251 -20.21 -5.30 -17.93
CA ILE A 251 -19.72 -5.51 -19.30
C ILE A 251 -20.25 -6.82 -19.90
N TYR A 252 -20.40 -7.85 -19.08
CA TYR A 252 -20.70 -9.20 -19.56
C TYR A 252 -22.15 -9.63 -19.37
N PHE A 253 -22.83 -9.15 -18.32
CA PHE A 253 -24.14 -9.69 -17.93
C PHE A 253 -25.30 -8.69 -17.98
N THR A 254 -25.06 -7.38 -18.06
CA THR A 254 -26.14 -6.39 -17.92
C THR A 254 -26.17 -5.36 -19.07
N PRO A 255 -26.38 -5.79 -20.33
CA PRO A 255 -26.27 -4.93 -21.51
C PRO A 255 -27.26 -3.76 -21.56
N ASN A 256 -28.35 -3.84 -20.79
CA ASN A 256 -29.43 -2.84 -20.77
C ASN A 256 -29.40 -1.96 -19.52
N LEU A 257 -28.43 -2.15 -18.63
CA LEU A 257 -28.34 -1.38 -17.39
C LEU A 257 -27.73 0.00 -17.67
N PRO A 258 -28.39 1.12 -17.31
CA PRO A 258 -27.83 2.45 -17.50
C PRO A 258 -26.54 2.65 -16.70
N GLU A 259 -25.55 3.32 -17.28
CA GLU A 259 -24.22 3.54 -16.67
C GLU A 259 -24.30 4.11 -15.23
N LYS A 260 -25.22 5.05 -14.98
CA LYS A 260 -25.43 5.66 -13.65
C LYS A 260 -25.97 4.69 -12.59
N GLN A 261 -26.41 3.51 -12.98
CA GLN A 261 -26.93 2.46 -12.10
C GLN A 261 -25.94 1.30 -11.95
N ILE A 262 -24.77 1.37 -12.59
CA ILE A 262 -23.75 0.34 -12.46
C ILE A 262 -23.05 0.51 -11.11
N TYR A 263 -23.49 -0.31 -10.16
CA TYR A 263 -22.84 -0.54 -8.89
C TYR A 263 -23.08 -1.98 -8.47
N PHE A 264 -22.17 -2.54 -7.68
CA PHE A 264 -22.10 -3.99 -7.43
C PHE A 264 -23.46 -4.61 -7.07
N PRO A 265 -24.22 -4.08 -6.08
CA PRO A 265 -25.53 -4.62 -5.77
C PRO A 265 -26.53 -4.69 -6.93
N ILE A 266 -26.66 -3.62 -7.72
CA ILE A 266 -27.61 -3.60 -8.84
C ILE A 266 -27.16 -4.57 -9.92
N VAL A 267 -25.87 -4.61 -10.23
CA VAL A 267 -25.35 -5.49 -11.28
C VAL A 267 -25.66 -6.94 -10.95
N ILE A 268 -25.39 -7.36 -9.71
CA ILE A 268 -25.71 -8.73 -9.25
C ILE A 268 -27.21 -9.04 -9.39
N ASP A 269 -28.10 -8.11 -9.03
CA ASP A 269 -29.55 -8.33 -9.14
C ASP A 269 -30.07 -8.36 -10.59
N ASN A 270 -29.27 -7.89 -11.57
CA ASN A 270 -29.65 -7.85 -12.99
C ASN A 270 -29.01 -8.97 -13.84
N ILE A 271 -28.22 -9.87 -13.24
CA ILE A 271 -27.71 -11.06 -13.94
C ILE A 271 -28.89 -12.01 -14.23
N GLN A 272 -28.99 -12.49 -15.47
CA GLN A 272 -30.11 -13.31 -15.93
C GLN A 272 -29.73 -14.78 -16.14
N SER A 273 -30.74 -15.61 -16.40
CA SER A 273 -30.57 -17.02 -16.79
C SER A 273 -29.70 -17.15 -18.05
N PRO A 274 -28.84 -18.19 -18.17
CA PRO A 274 -28.69 -19.34 -17.25
C PRO A 274 -27.78 -19.06 -16.04
N TYR A 275 -27.07 -17.93 -16.00
CA TYR A 275 -26.00 -17.66 -15.03
C TYR A 275 -26.47 -17.59 -13.57
N ILE A 276 -27.75 -17.30 -13.32
CA ILE A 276 -28.30 -17.29 -11.95
C ILE A 276 -28.25 -18.65 -11.24
N GLN A 277 -28.06 -19.74 -11.99
CA GLN A 277 -27.89 -21.10 -11.43
C GLN A 277 -26.43 -21.42 -11.12
N SER A 278 -25.49 -20.57 -11.56
CA SER A 278 -24.06 -20.78 -11.32
C SER A 278 -23.74 -20.73 -9.82
N PRO A 279 -22.93 -21.69 -9.31
CA PRO A 279 -22.38 -21.59 -7.95
C PRO A 279 -21.59 -20.29 -7.71
N ASN A 280 -21.00 -19.71 -8.75
CA ASN A 280 -20.24 -18.47 -8.67
C ASN A 280 -21.18 -17.26 -8.47
N TYR A 281 -22.27 -17.22 -9.23
CA TYR A 281 -23.33 -16.23 -9.03
C TYR A 281 -23.96 -16.35 -7.64
N ILE A 282 -24.33 -17.57 -7.22
CA ILE A 282 -24.95 -17.81 -5.90
C ILE A 282 -24.05 -17.30 -4.77
N TRP A 283 -22.74 -17.52 -4.88
CA TRP A 283 -21.78 -16.97 -3.92
C TRP A 283 -21.81 -15.43 -3.90
N LEU A 284 -21.73 -14.79 -5.07
CA LEU A 284 -21.72 -13.32 -5.17
C LEU A 284 -23.03 -12.71 -4.64
N LYS A 285 -24.16 -13.35 -4.93
CA LYS A 285 -25.48 -12.96 -4.43
C LYS A 285 -25.56 -13.09 -2.92
N ASN A 286 -25.09 -14.20 -2.35
CA ASN A 286 -25.04 -14.38 -0.90
C ASN A 286 -24.10 -13.37 -0.22
N PHE A 287 -22.94 -13.07 -0.82
CA PHE A 287 -22.06 -12.01 -0.32
C PHE A 287 -22.76 -10.65 -0.35
N LYS A 288 -23.45 -10.30 -1.44
CA LYS A 288 -24.22 -9.06 -1.58
C LYS A 288 -25.29 -8.92 -0.50
N ASP A 289 -26.05 -9.98 -0.25
CA ASP A 289 -27.19 -9.96 0.67
C ASP A 289 -26.78 -9.97 2.15
N ASN A 290 -25.57 -10.48 2.49
CA ASN A 290 -25.11 -10.61 3.87
C ASN A 290 -23.93 -9.67 4.20
N GLU A 291 -22.75 -9.96 3.67
CA GLU A 291 -21.48 -9.31 4.06
C GLU A 291 -21.35 -7.89 3.49
N TYR A 292 -21.77 -7.66 2.24
CA TYR A 292 -21.67 -6.36 1.60
C TYR A 292 -22.50 -5.28 2.31
N ASN A 293 -23.64 -5.66 2.89
CA ASN A 293 -24.50 -4.72 3.59
C ASN A 293 -23.79 -4.11 4.80
N LEU A 294 -23.06 -4.92 5.58
CA LEU A 294 -22.25 -4.44 6.70
C LEU A 294 -21.18 -3.45 6.23
N LEU A 295 -20.43 -3.80 5.18
CA LEU A 295 -19.45 -2.92 4.57
C LEU A 295 -20.06 -1.58 4.14
N ASN A 296 -21.21 -1.62 3.46
CA ASN A 296 -21.88 -0.42 2.97
C ASN A 296 -22.41 0.47 4.11
N ILE A 297 -22.88 -0.11 5.21
CA ILE A 297 -23.28 0.64 6.41
C ILE A 297 -22.08 1.41 6.97
N TRP A 298 -20.95 0.73 7.16
CA TRP A 298 -19.72 1.37 7.66
C TRP A 298 -19.21 2.45 6.70
N ARG A 299 -19.11 2.15 5.41
CA ARG A 299 -18.70 3.13 4.39
C ARG A 299 -19.61 4.35 4.38
N LYS A 300 -20.93 4.18 4.38
CA LYS A 300 -21.87 5.32 4.42
C LYS A 300 -21.65 6.18 5.64
N LYS A 301 -21.43 5.55 6.80
CA LYS A 301 -21.14 6.25 8.06
C LYS A 301 -19.89 7.12 7.96
N VAL A 302 -18.80 6.54 7.48
CA VAL A 302 -17.50 7.21 7.32
C VAL A 302 -17.59 8.35 6.31
N VAL A 303 -18.20 8.11 5.15
CA VAL A 303 -18.22 9.09 4.03
C VAL A 303 -19.24 10.21 4.22
N HIS A 304 -20.39 9.93 4.84
CA HIS A 304 -21.53 10.88 4.84
C HIS A 304 -21.94 11.42 6.21
N TYR A 305 -21.46 10.85 7.32
CA TYR A 305 -21.96 11.23 8.65
C TYR A 305 -20.84 11.69 9.60
N LEU A 306 -20.04 10.75 10.09
CA LEU A 306 -19.00 10.99 11.09
C LEU A 306 -17.80 10.11 10.77
N ASN A 307 -16.61 10.68 10.84
CA ASN A 307 -15.39 9.87 10.79
C ASN A 307 -15.34 8.91 12.01
N VAL A 308 -14.64 7.79 11.84
CA VAL A 308 -14.59 6.71 12.85
C VAL A 308 -14.09 7.26 14.19
N GLU A 309 -13.07 8.11 14.18
CA GLU A 309 -12.50 8.73 15.36
C GLU A 309 -13.54 9.51 16.19
N SER A 310 -14.33 10.38 15.54
CA SER A 310 -15.32 11.22 16.20
C SER A 310 -16.42 10.39 16.84
N GLU A 311 -16.81 9.29 16.21
CA GLU A 311 -17.78 8.37 16.77
C GLU A 311 -17.25 7.73 18.05
N TYR A 312 -16.07 7.13 18.01
CA TYR A 312 -15.47 6.48 19.17
C TYR A 312 -15.22 7.47 20.31
N ASN A 313 -14.75 8.68 20.00
CA ASN A 313 -14.55 9.73 20.99
C ASN A 313 -15.88 10.18 21.63
N LYS A 314 -16.97 10.26 20.85
CA LYS A 314 -18.31 10.57 21.38
C LYS A 314 -18.78 9.48 22.36
N ILE A 315 -18.62 8.21 22.00
CA ILE A 315 -19.00 7.08 22.85
C ILE A 315 -18.16 7.08 24.14
N TYR A 316 -16.83 7.24 24.01
CA TYR A 316 -15.92 7.36 25.16
C TYR A 316 -16.36 8.46 26.14
N ARG A 317 -16.62 9.68 25.66
CA ARG A 317 -17.04 10.81 26.51
C ARG A 317 -18.31 10.56 27.31
N SER A 318 -19.20 9.69 26.82
CA SER A 318 -20.42 9.33 27.52
C SER A 318 -20.24 8.23 28.58
N LYS A 319 -19.07 7.57 28.63
CA LYS A 319 -18.83 6.33 29.38
C LYS A 319 -17.50 6.31 30.14
N PHE A 320 -16.78 7.42 30.20
CA PHE A 320 -15.42 7.49 30.74
C PHE A 320 -15.31 7.19 32.24
N ASP A 321 -16.43 7.02 32.95
CA ASP A 321 -16.52 6.58 34.34
C ASP A 321 -16.94 5.10 34.51
N ASN A 322 -17.23 4.40 33.40
CA ASN A 322 -17.70 3.01 33.42
C ASN A 322 -16.68 2.06 32.77
N LYS A 323 -15.88 1.37 33.60
CA LYS A 323 -14.83 0.44 33.13
C LYS A 323 -15.37 -0.64 32.20
N ALA A 324 -16.52 -1.24 32.50
CA ALA A 324 -17.04 -2.37 31.73
C ALA A 324 -17.41 -1.95 30.30
N GLU A 325 -18.05 -0.79 30.16
CA GLU A 325 -18.40 -0.25 28.85
C GLU A 325 -17.17 0.22 28.07
N LEU A 326 -16.14 0.74 28.74
CA LEU A 326 -14.88 1.10 28.08
C LEU A 326 -14.09 -0.13 27.60
N LEU A 327 -14.15 -1.24 28.32
CA LEU A 327 -13.58 -2.51 27.86
C LEU A 327 -14.31 -2.99 26.59
N GLN A 328 -15.63 -2.93 26.57
CA GLN A 328 -16.40 -3.24 25.35
C GLN A 328 -16.02 -2.31 24.19
N LEU A 329 -15.93 -1.00 24.43
CA LEU A 329 -15.52 -0.04 23.39
C LEU A 329 -14.09 -0.29 22.89
N GLN A 330 -13.19 -0.76 23.78
CA GLN A 330 -11.84 -1.16 23.41
C GLN A 330 -11.85 -2.39 22.51
N ASP A 331 -12.65 -3.41 22.86
CA ASP A 331 -12.78 -4.63 22.06
C ASP A 331 -13.37 -4.32 20.69
N GLU A 332 -14.38 -3.44 20.60
CA GLU A 332 -14.95 -2.95 19.34
C GLU A 332 -13.89 -2.24 18.49
N LYS A 333 -13.11 -1.31 19.09
CA LYS A 333 -12.03 -0.57 18.42
C LYS A 333 -10.98 -1.50 17.81
N ILE A 334 -10.53 -2.49 18.59
CA ILE A 334 -9.52 -3.47 18.16
C ILE A 334 -10.11 -4.42 17.11
N GLY A 335 -11.38 -4.82 17.29
CA GLY A 335 -12.10 -5.72 16.40
C GLY A 335 -12.35 -5.17 14.99
N LEU A 336 -12.28 -3.85 14.80
CA LEU A 336 -12.33 -3.25 13.46
C LEU A 336 -11.26 -3.82 12.52
N THR A 337 -10.06 -4.10 13.03
CA THR A 337 -8.99 -4.71 12.22
C THR A 337 -9.40 -6.10 11.70
N ASP A 338 -10.08 -6.89 12.54
CA ASP A 338 -10.48 -8.25 12.19
C ASP A 338 -11.63 -8.25 11.16
N ILE A 339 -12.55 -7.28 11.27
CA ILE A 339 -13.59 -7.00 10.27
C ILE A 339 -12.95 -6.68 8.92
N LEU A 340 -11.98 -5.75 8.88
CA LEU A 340 -11.30 -5.37 7.64
C LEU A 340 -10.50 -6.51 7.05
N LYS A 341 -9.81 -7.31 7.89
CA LYS A 341 -9.10 -8.51 7.45
C LYS A 341 -10.04 -9.53 6.81
N ASN A 342 -11.23 -9.72 7.37
CA ASN A 342 -12.24 -10.58 6.77
C ASN A 342 -12.70 -10.05 5.41
N HIS A 343 -13.04 -8.76 5.32
CA HIS A 343 -13.46 -8.16 4.06
C HIS A 343 -12.37 -8.19 2.98
N PHE A 344 -11.10 -8.01 3.35
CA PHE A 344 -9.98 -8.20 2.43
C PHE A 344 -9.91 -9.62 1.85
N LYS A 345 -10.14 -10.67 2.65
CA LYS A 345 -10.19 -12.04 2.12
C LYS A 345 -11.39 -12.24 1.18
N LEU A 346 -12.50 -11.58 1.47
CA LEU A 346 -13.69 -11.59 0.63
C LEU A 346 -13.45 -10.89 -0.71
N THR A 347 -12.59 -9.87 -0.79
CA THR A 347 -12.26 -9.23 -2.09
C THR A 347 -11.53 -10.19 -3.02
N ILE A 348 -10.54 -10.93 -2.51
CA ILE A 348 -9.81 -11.95 -3.28
C ILE A 348 -10.75 -13.06 -3.76
N SER A 349 -11.60 -13.55 -2.84
CA SER A 349 -12.57 -14.59 -3.15
C SER A 349 -13.64 -14.12 -4.14
N GLY A 350 -14.16 -12.91 -3.96
CA GLY A 350 -15.20 -12.34 -4.81
C GLY A 350 -14.71 -12.02 -6.20
N PHE A 351 -13.49 -11.52 -6.34
CA PHE A 351 -12.87 -11.38 -7.66
C PHE A 351 -12.75 -12.72 -8.37
N MET A 352 -12.27 -13.77 -7.69
CA MET A 352 -12.23 -15.12 -8.26
C MET A 352 -13.62 -15.57 -8.74
N LYS A 353 -14.67 -15.39 -7.92
CA LYS A 353 -16.04 -15.77 -8.29
C LYS A 353 -16.58 -14.96 -9.46
N ALA A 354 -16.29 -13.66 -9.53
CA ALA A 354 -16.67 -12.83 -10.66
C ALA A 354 -16.03 -13.31 -11.96
N LEU A 355 -14.73 -13.60 -11.94
CA LEU A 355 -14.03 -14.07 -13.14
C LEU A 355 -14.48 -15.47 -13.57
N LEU A 356 -14.67 -16.40 -12.62
CA LEU A 356 -15.19 -17.73 -12.93
C LEU A 356 -16.59 -17.68 -13.52
N LEU A 357 -17.44 -16.76 -13.07
CA LEU A 357 -18.75 -16.55 -13.67
C LEU A 357 -18.63 -16.06 -15.12
N ILE A 358 -17.71 -15.12 -15.41
CA ILE A 358 -17.46 -14.64 -16.78
C ILE A 358 -16.93 -15.77 -17.67
N ASP A 359 -16.11 -16.68 -17.13
CA ASP A 359 -15.56 -17.79 -17.89
C ASP A 359 -16.64 -18.79 -18.39
N GLU A 360 -17.81 -18.80 -17.75
CA GLU A 360 -18.98 -19.59 -18.19
C GLU A 360 -19.63 -19.03 -19.48
N ILE A 361 -19.20 -17.86 -19.95
CA ILE A 361 -19.60 -17.31 -21.26
C ILE A 361 -18.79 -18.05 -22.33
N ASN A 362 -19.50 -18.72 -23.24
CA ASN A 362 -18.92 -19.46 -24.36
C ASN A 362 -18.44 -18.53 -25.49
#